data_AF-A0A3A6CI01-F1
#
_entry.id   AF-A0A3A6CI01-F1
#
_cell.length_a   1.000
_cell.length_b   1.000
_cell.length_c   1.000
_cell.angle_alpha   90.00
_cell.angle_beta   90.00
_cell.angle_gamma   90.00
#
_symmetry.space_group_name_H-M   'P 1'
#
loop_
_entity.id
_entity.type
_entity.pdbx_description
1 polymer ?
#
loop_
_entity_poly.entity_id
_entity_poly.type
_entity_poly.pdbx_seq_one_letter_code
_entity_poly.pdbx_strand_id
1 'polypeptide(L)'
;MDCKLRAKNCGGCPMLGMDYAAQLKQKEETVKKLLGRFGPVEHIRGMETPYHYRNKVISTFTTGWGGKLTSGIYAANSHKVLPVESCLLQDEVLDKTMLAVRAAAGACHYQPFNEDKGTGLLRHCLLRRGVMTGQVMVVLVTAQPVLPGAKNFVKALLTEAGKQGVAITTIVQNVNDRKTSVVLGDMEKVLYGKGFILDTLCGKTYALSPRSFYQINHTQTEVLYGLAVDAAHLTGKEVVLDAYCGIGTIGLTAADHAKQVVGVEVNREAVHDAIGNAKHNGVKNARFFAADATRWIGEAAAAGERADVIFMDPPREGSTPQFIESVARMAPKRVVYVSCNPVTLARDLELLTRKGYKVESSTPVDMFPHSEHIETVCLLSKLNAKQHIEVDIHMDELDLTDAEKKATYSEIKEYVLEHTGLKVSSLYIAQVKQKCGIIERENYNKPKSDDAKQPQCPPDKEKAIKEALKHFGMI
;
A
#
# COMPACT_ATOMS: atom_id res chain seq x y z
N MET A 1 6.76 12.15 29.13
CA MET A 1 6.29 11.00 29.94
C MET A 1 7.33 9.90 29.85
N ASP A 2 7.79 9.32 30.96
CA ASP A 2 8.77 8.24 30.93
C ASP A 2 8.12 6.88 31.26
N CYS A 3 8.23 5.92 30.35
CA CYS A 3 7.66 4.59 30.51
C CYS A 3 8.66 3.67 31.20
N LYS A 4 8.32 3.18 32.41
CA LYS A 4 9.17 2.28 33.21
C LYS A 4 9.56 0.98 32.48
N LEU A 5 8.75 0.54 31.51
CA LEU A 5 9.02 -0.67 30.72
C LEU A 5 10.09 -0.45 29.65
N ARG A 6 10.37 0.80 29.24
CA ARG A 6 11.44 1.11 28.28
C ARG A 6 12.80 0.69 28.82
N ALA A 7 13.07 1.02 30.09
CA ALA A 7 14.29 0.59 30.80
C ALA A 7 14.42 -0.93 30.96
N LYS A 8 13.32 -1.68 30.79
CA LYS A 8 13.28 -3.15 30.86
C LYS A 8 13.29 -3.83 29.49
N ASN A 9 13.69 -3.11 28.43
CA ASN A 9 13.77 -3.62 27.06
C ASN A 9 12.40 -3.98 26.45
N CYS A 10 11.37 -3.17 26.70
CA CYS A 10 10.12 -3.23 25.95
C CYS A 10 10.34 -2.84 24.48
N GLY A 11 10.01 -3.73 23.56
CA GLY A 11 10.16 -3.49 22.11
C GLY A 11 9.01 -2.72 21.45
N GLY A 12 8.01 -2.28 22.22
CA GLY A 12 6.79 -1.69 21.66
C GLY A 12 6.92 -0.25 21.17
N CYS A 13 7.80 0.55 21.78
CA CYS A 13 7.88 2.00 21.56
C CYS A 13 9.33 2.51 21.41
N PRO A 14 10.07 2.08 20.38
CA PRO A 14 11.49 2.44 20.21
C PRO A 14 11.74 3.96 20.12
N MET A 15 10.77 4.74 19.61
CA MET A 15 10.92 6.19 19.42
C MET A 15 10.34 7.01 20.58
N LEU A 16 9.90 6.40 21.69
CA LEU A 16 9.25 7.11 22.80
C LEU A 16 10.15 8.20 23.45
N GLY A 17 11.47 8.05 23.38
CA GLY A 17 12.42 9.04 23.91
C GLY A 17 12.62 10.28 23.03
N MET A 18 12.03 10.30 21.83
CA MET A 18 12.14 11.39 20.86
C MET A 18 10.89 12.28 20.92
N ASP A 19 11.07 13.60 20.78
CA ASP A 19 9.95 14.53 20.62
C ASP A 19 9.06 14.13 19.43
N TYR A 20 7.74 14.27 19.57
CA TYR A 20 6.81 13.74 18.57
C TYR A 20 6.98 14.42 17.19
N ALA A 21 7.24 15.73 17.15
CA ALA A 21 7.48 16.42 15.88
C ALA A 21 8.76 15.92 15.20
N ALA A 22 9.78 15.59 15.99
CA ALA A 22 11.00 14.97 15.47
C ALA A 22 10.76 13.54 14.94
N GLN A 23 9.89 12.75 15.59
CA GLN A 23 9.49 11.43 15.07
C GLN A 23 8.83 11.56 13.70
N LEU A 24 7.87 12.48 13.56
CA LEU A 24 7.17 12.74 12.30
C LEU A 24 8.15 13.16 11.20
N LYS A 25 9.06 14.09 11.50
CA LYS A 25 10.09 14.53 10.56
C LYS A 25 10.98 13.38 10.09
N GLN A 26 11.47 12.54 11.00
CA GLN A 26 12.32 11.39 10.65
C GLN A 26 11.57 10.39 9.77
N LYS A 27 10.30 10.10 10.08
CA LYS A 27 9.44 9.23 9.26
C LYS A 27 9.23 9.81 7.86
N GLU A 28 8.89 11.09 7.77
CA GLU A 28 8.70 11.79 6.50
C GLU A 28 9.97 11.77 5.63
N GLU A 29 11.14 12.05 6.21
CA GLU A 29 12.44 11.97 5.53
C GLU A 29 12.73 10.54 5.03
N THR A 30 12.37 9.52 5.81
CA THR A 30 12.52 8.11 5.42
C THR A 30 11.69 7.80 4.18
N VAL A 31 10.42 8.22 4.15
CA VAL A 31 9.54 8.02 3.00
C VAL A 31 10.01 8.84 1.80
N LYS A 32 10.40 10.10 1.99
CA LYS A 32 10.96 10.95 0.93
C LYS A 32 12.18 10.32 0.26
N LYS A 33 13.10 9.76 1.06
CA LYS A 33 14.29 9.07 0.54
C LYS A 33 13.95 7.83 -0.28
N LEU A 34 12.95 7.05 0.14
CA LEU A 34 12.58 5.80 -0.52
C LEU A 34 11.70 6.02 -1.76
N LEU A 35 10.74 6.94 -1.67
CA LEU A 35 9.66 7.09 -2.66
C LEU A 35 9.80 8.33 -3.54
N GLY A 36 10.59 9.34 -3.13
CA GLY A 36 10.70 10.62 -3.85
C GLY A 36 11.20 10.50 -5.29
N ARG A 37 11.87 9.39 -5.63
CA ARG A 37 12.28 9.09 -7.02
C ARG A 37 11.12 8.70 -7.94
N PHE A 38 9.98 8.28 -7.40
CA PHE A 38 8.82 7.84 -8.20
C PHE A 38 7.79 8.95 -8.41
N GLY A 39 7.72 9.91 -7.49
CA GLY A 39 6.72 10.98 -7.51
C GLY A 39 6.77 11.83 -6.24
N PRO A 40 5.86 12.80 -6.09
CA PRO A 40 5.83 13.68 -4.93
C PRO A 40 5.44 12.93 -3.66
N VAL A 41 6.10 13.30 -2.56
CA VAL A 41 5.80 12.79 -1.22
C VAL A 41 5.26 13.93 -0.37
N GLU A 42 4.00 13.78 0.03
CA GLU A 42 3.27 14.75 0.84
C GLU A 42 3.73 14.75 2.30
N HIS A 43 3.32 15.77 3.04
CA HIS A 43 3.59 15.83 4.48
C HIS A 43 2.92 14.69 5.25
N ILE A 44 3.64 14.16 6.24
CA ILE A 44 3.12 13.08 7.09
C ILE A 44 1.90 13.54 7.89
N ARG A 45 0.85 12.72 7.92
CA ARG A 45 -0.30 12.92 8.81
C ARG A 45 -0.01 12.32 10.18
N GLY A 46 0.33 13.19 11.13
CA GLY A 46 0.49 12.83 12.53
C GLY A 46 -0.84 12.68 13.28
N MET A 47 -0.75 12.28 14.55
CA MET A 47 -1.85 12.13 15.48
C MET A 47 -1.78 13.21 16.55
N GLU A 48 -2.88 13.91 16.81
CA GLU A 48 -2.92 15.01 17.79
C GLU A 48 -2.55 14.54 19.21
N THR A 49 -3.13 13.42 19.64
CA THR A 49 -2.81 12.78 20.93
C THR A 49 -2.18 11.41 20.66
N PRO A 50 -0.84 11.29 20.58
CA PRO A 50 -0.16 10.06 20.14
C PRO A 50 -0.12 8.93 21.20
N TYR A 51 -1.12 8.86 22.09
CA TYR A 51 -1.18 7.93 23.22
C TYR A 51 -2.54 7.23 23.26
N HIS A 52 -2.60 6.09 23.96
CA HIS A 52 -3.82 5.31 24.22
C HIS A 52 -4.66 4.92 22.98
N TYR A 53 -4.03 4.87 21.82
CA TYR A 53 -4.73 4.65 20.55
C TYR A 53 -5.02 3.18 20.23
N ARG A 54 -4.32 2.22 20.87
CA ARG A 54 -4.44 0.80 20.53
C ARG A 54 -5.75 0.22 21.07
N ASN A 55 -6.66 -0.05 20.15
CA ASN A 55 -7.95 -0.70 20.41
C ASN A 55 -7.87 -2.24 20.52
N LYS A 56 -6.69 -2.83 20.29
CA LYS A 56 -6.42 -4.26 20.39
C LYS A 56 -5.12 -4.51 21.12
N VAL A 57 -5.15 -5.44 22.07
CA VAL A 57 -4.03 -5.79 22.95
C VAL A 57 -3.90 -7.29 23.02
N ILE A 58 -2.66 -7.79 23.03
CA ILE A 58 -2.37 -9.18 23.33
C ILE A 58 -1.43 -9.20 24.53
N SER A 59 -1.86 -9.85 25.60
CA SER A 59 -1.08 -10.02 26.83
C SER A 59 -0.81 -11.50 27.08
N THR A 60 0.44 -11.87 27.31
CA THR A 60 0.85 -13.23 27.65
C THR A 60 0.77 -13.42 29.16
N PHE A 61 0.16 -14.52 29.61
CA PHE A 61 0.13 -14.87 31.03
C PHE A 61 1.46 -15.47 31.47
N THR A 62 1.87 -15.15 32.69
CA THR A 62 3.09 -15.68 33.29
C THR A 62 2.98 -15.71 34.82
N THR A 63 3.96 -16.29 35.49
CA THR A 63 4.09 -16.22 36.95
C THR A 63 4.98 -15.04 37.33
N GLY A 64 4.44 -14.13 38.13
CA GLY A 64 5.19 -13.04 38.73
C GLY A 64 5.94 -13.47 39.99
N TRP A 65 6.51 -12.49 40.68
CA TRP A 65 7.19 -12.71 41.95
C TRP A 65 6.22 -13.31 42.99
N GLY A 66 6.70 -14.30 43.75
CA GLY A 66 5.90 -15.04 44.73
C GLY A 66 4.89 -16.02 44.12
N GLY A 67 5.04 -16.40 42.84
CA GLY A 67 4.20 -17.40 42.17
C GLY A 67 2.79 -16.92 41.79
N LYS A 68 2.51 -15.62 41.93
CA LYS A 68 1.21 -15.05 41.57
C LYS A 68 1.04 -14.98 40.05
N LEU A 69 -0.16 -15.31 39.56
CA LEU A 69 -0.53 -15.11 38.16
C LEU A 69 -0.41 -13.63 37.80
N THR A 70 0.33 -13.34 36.73
CA THR A 70 0.42 -12.01 36.14
C THR A 70 0.36 -12.11 34.61
N SER A 71 0.42 -10.97 33.93
CA SER A 71 0.46 -10.93 32.49
C SER A 71 1.23 -9.72 31.99
N GLY A 72 1.66 -9.78 30.73
CA GLY A 72 2.32 -8.66 30.11
C GLY A 72 2.69 -8.90 28.66
N ILE A 73 3.80 -8.30 28.23
CA ILE A 73 4.29 -8.38 26.84
C ILE A 73 5.67 -9.01 26.83
N TYR A 74 6.09 -9.58 25.71
CA TYR A 74 7.46 -10.05 25.57
C TYR A 74 8.46 -8.88 25.50
N ALA A 75 9.59 -9.01 26.19
CA ALA A 75 10.73 -8.13 25.98
C ALA A 75 11.30 -8.33 24.57
N ALA A 76 11.88 -7.27 23.99
CA ALA A 76 12.38 -7.29 22.63
C ALA A 76 13.33 -8.49 22.40
N ASN A 77 13.12 -9.19 21.29
CA ASN A 77 13.93 -10.35 20.86
C ASN A 77 14.02 -11.48 21.91
N SER A 78 12.97 -11.70 22.70
CA SER A 78 12.93 -12.77 23.71
C SER A 78 11.51 -13.28 23.98
N HIS A 79 11.37 -14.43 24.65
CA HIS A 79 10.10 -14.89 25.24
C HIS A 79 9.97 -14.52 26.73
N LYS A 80 10.80 -13.59 27.23
CA LYS A 80 10.70 -13.09 28.60
C LYS A 80 9.50 -12.15 28.71
N VAL A 81 8.51 -12.51 29.51
CA VAL A 81 7.34 -11.67 29.75
C VAL A 81 7.67 -10.56 30.75
N LEU A 82 7.47 -9.31 30.34
CA LEU A 82 7.52 -8.12 31.17
C LEU A 82 6.11 -7.85 31.72
N PRO A 83 5.88 -7.91 33.04
CA PRO A 83 4.58 -7.59 33.61
C PRO A 83 4.14 -6.16 33.25
N VAL A 84 2.89 -6.02 32.79
CA VAL A 84 2.32 -4.73 32.37
C VAL A 84 1.05 -4.45 33.16
N GLU A 85 1.07 -3.37 33.94
CA GLU A 85 -0.13 -2.86 34.63
C GLU A 85 -0.86 -1.83 33.78
N SER A 86 -0.10 -0.94 33.13
CA SER A 86 -0.60 0.02 32.17
C SER A 86 0.41 0.25 31.04
N CYS A 87 -0.10 0.68 29.87
CA CYS A 87 0.73 0.97 28.70
C CYS A 87 0.30 2.30 28.06
N LEU A 88 1.27 3.19 27.79
CA LEU A 88 1.00 4.52 27.21
C LEU A 88 0.35 4.47 25.82
N LEU A 89 0.43 3.35 25.09
CA LEU A 89 -0.19 3.21 23.77
C LEU A 89 -1.52 2.47 23.82
N GLN A 90 -1.81 1.78 24.92
CA GLN A 90 -2.99 0.95 25.06
C GLN A 90 -4.16 1.79 25.54
N ASP A 91 -5.33 1.51 24.99
CA ASP A 91 -6.57 2.08 25.51
C ASP A 91 -6.75 1.74 27.00
N GLU A 92 -7.02 2.76 27.82
CA GLU A 92 -7.08 2.62 29.28
C GLU A 92 -8.20 1.67 29.75
N VAL A 93 -9.30 1.53 28.99
CA VAL A 93 -10.35 0.56 29.28
C VAL A 93 -9.81 -0.85 29.10
N LEU A 94 -8.93 -1.10 28.14
CA LEU A 94 -8.29 -2.40 27.97
C LEU A 94 -7.28 -2.69 29.08
N ASP A 95 -6.54 -1.70 29.59
CA ASP A 95 -5.68 -1.85 30.77
C ASP A 95 -6.52 -2.29 32.00
N LYS A 96 -7.63 -1.59 32.26
CA LYS A 96 -8.59 -1.94 33.31
C LYS A 96 -9.23 -3.32 33.10
N THR A 97 -9.54 -3.67 31.86
CA THR A 97 -10.06 -5.01 31.51
C THR A 97 -9.04 -6.10 31.84
N MET A 98 -7.76 -5.89 31.51
CA MET A 98 -6.71 -6.88 31.81
C MET A 98 -6.52 -7.07 33.32
N LEU A 99 -6.64 -6.00 34.12
CA LEU A 99 -6.66 -6.11 35.58
C LEU A 99 -7.80 -7.02 36.07
N ALA A 100 -9.02 -6.83 35.56
CA ALA A 100 -10.16 -7.68 35.89
C ALA A 100 -9.96 -9.13 35.44
N VAL A 101 -9.39 -9.37 34.26
CA VAL A 101 -9.06 -10.71 33.76
C VAL A 101 -8.07 -11.41 34.68
N ARG A 102 -7.00 -10.72 35.12
CA ARG A 102 -6.03 -11.30 36.05
C ARG A 102 -6.66 -11.67 37.38
N ALA A 103 -7.50 -10.80 37.95
CA ALA A 103 -8.20 -11.05 39.20
C ALA A 103 -9.14 -12.27 39.09
N ALA A 104 -9.94 -12.35 38.03
CA ALA A 104 -10.86 -13.46 37.79
C ALA A 104 -10.13 -14.79 37.54
N ALA A 105 -9.05 -14.77 36.77
CA ALA A 105 -8.22 -15.96 36.52
C ALA A 105 -7.53 -16.45 37.79
N GLY A 106 -7.05 -15.53 38.63
CA GLY A 106 -6.49 -15.84 39.95
C GLY A 106 -7.50 -16.48 40.89
N ALA A 107 -8.73 -15.94 40.95
CA ALA A 107 -9.82 -16.50 41.75
C ALA A 107 -10.26 -17.91 41.29
N CYS A 108 -10.05 -18.25 40.02
CA CYS A 108 -10.30 -19.58 39.47
C CYS A 108 -9.07 -20.52 39.56
N HIS A 109 -7.97 -20.07 40.18
CA HIS A 109 -6.72 -20.82 40.33
C HIS A 109 -6.12 -21.32 39.00
N TYR A 110 -6.35 -20.58 37.91
CA TYR A 110 -5.78 -20.93 36.62
C TYR A 110 -4.26 -20.74 36.59
N GLN A 111 -3.57 -21.70 35.95
CA GLN A 111 -2.12 -21.66 35.79
C GLN A 111 -1.75 -21.10 34.42
N PRO A 112 -0.73 -20.22 34.34
CA PRO A 112 -0.19 -19.79 33.07
C PRO A 112 0.46 -20.98 32.36
N PHE A 113 0.42 -20.97 31.04
CA PHE A 113 1.03 -21.99 30.20
C PHE A 113 2.53 -21.79 30.16
N ASN A 114 3.28 -22.85 30.42
CA ASN A 114 4.74 -22.89 30.31
C ASN A 114 5.10 -23.57 28.98
N GLU A 115 5.66 -22.79 28.05
CA GLU A 115 6.00 -23.26 26.69
C GLU A 115 7.06 -24.37 26.69
N ASP A 116 8.05 -24.29 27.59
CA ASP A 116 9.14 -25.27 27.67
C ASP A 116 8.64 -26.63 28.18
N LYS A 117 7.78 -26.62 29.20
CA LYS A 117 7.23 -27.83 29.83
C LYS A 117 5.98 -28.34 29.11
N GLY A 118 5.32 -27.51 28.30
CA GLY A 118 4.03 -27.83 27.68
C GLY A 118 2.90 -28.06 28.69
N THR A 119 2.91 -27.36 29.83
CA THR A 119 1.96 -27.54 30.93
C THR A 119 1.30 -26.21 31.31
N GLY A 120 0.13 -26.27 31.96
CA GLY A 120 -0.66 -25.09 32.31
C GLY A 120 -1.82 -24.85 31.35
N LEU A 121 -2.58 -23.78 31.57
CA LEU A 121 -3.84 -23.54 30.85
C LEU A 121 -3.82 -22.23 30.06
N LEU A 122 -3.52 -21.11 30.72
CA LEU A 122 -3.67 -19.78 30.14
C LEU A 122 -2.43 -19.39 29.33
N ARG A 123 -2.59 -19.18 28.03
CA ARG A 123 -1.49 -18.73 27.17
C ARG A 123 -1.47 -17.22 27.06
N HIS A 124 -2.53 -16.68 26.48
CA HIS A 124 -2.66 -15.26 26.19
C HIS A 124 -4.06 -14.76 26.49
N CYS A 125 -4.21 -13.45 26.61
CA CYS A 125 -5.46 -12.75 26.60
C CYS A 125 -5.40 -11.74 25.46
N LEU A 126 -6.30 -11.87 24.48
CA LEU A 126 -6.50 -10.84 23.47
C LEU A 126 -7.71 -10.00 23.88
N LEU A 127 -7.52 -8.69 23.94
CA LEU A 127 -8.56 -7.72 24.25
C LEU A 127 -8.84 -6.87 23.02
N ARG A 128 -10.11 -6.58 22.75
CA ARG A 128 -10.52 -5.59 21.75
C ARG A 128 -11.53 -4.62 22.31
N ARG A 129 -11.50 -3.38 21.84
CA ARG A 129 -12.49 -2.35 22.11
C ARG A 129 -12.99 -1.78 20.78
N GLY A 130 -14.31 -1.69 20.61
CA GLY A 130 -14.90 -0.80 19.63
C GLY A 130 -14.80 0.62 20.18
N VAL A 131 -13.95 1.45 19.60
CA VAL A 131 -13.63 2.78 20.14
C VAL A 131 -14.89 3.64 20.18
N MET A 132 -15.68 3.62 19.11
CA MET A 132 -16.87 4.46 18.98
C MET A 132 -18.07 3.91 19.73
N THR A 133 -18.18 2.59 19.84
CA THR A 133 -19.32 1.93 20.51
C THR A 133 -19.09 1.68 22.00
N GLY A 134 -17.84 1.71 22.45
CA GLY A 134 -17.43 1.32 23.80
C GLY A 134 -17.49 -0.19 24.07
N GLN A 135 -17.84 -1.02 23.10
CA GLN A 135 -17.98 -2.47 23.31
C GLN A 135 -16.62 -3.12 23.55
N VAL A 136 -16.51 -3.93 24.60
CA VAL A 136 -15.28 -4.65 24.96
C VAL A 136 -15.44 -6.14 24.74
N MET A 137 -14.45 -6.74 24.08
CA MET A 137 -14.29 -8.18 23.88
C MET A 137 -13.06 -8.70 24.63
N VAL A 138 -13.25 -9.78 25.39
CA VAL A 138 -12.18 -10.56 26.01
C VAL A 138 -12.06 -11.90 25.31
N VAL A 139 -10.87 -12.21 24.79
CA VAL A 139 -10.55 -13.50 24.18
C VAL A 139 -9.49 -14.20 25.03
N LEU A 140 -9.92 -15.19 25.80
CA LEU A 140 -9.04 -15.99 26.65
C LEU A 140 -8.45 -17.14 25.83
N VAL A 141 -7.14 -17.08 25.57
CA VAL A 141 -6.43 -18.11 24.83
C VAL A 141 -5.93 -19.20 25.77
N THR A 142 -6.40 -20.42 25.54
CA THR A 142 -6.13 -21.58 26.40
C THR A 142 -5.40 -22.68 25.63
N ALA A 143 -4.57 -23.46 26.32
CA ALA A 143 -3.85 -24.59 25.71
C ALA A 143 -4.74 -25.83 25.45
N GLN A 144 -5.95 -25.85 26.00
CA GLN A 144 -6.86 -26.99 25.93
C GLN A 144 -8.33 -26.53 25.80
N PRO A 145 -9.22 -27.34 25.19
CA PRO A 145 -10.62 -26.96 25.01
C PRO A 145 -11.42 -26.82 26.31
N VAL A 146 -11.08 -27.61 27.32
CA VAL A 146 -11.77 -27.57 28.62
C VAL A 146 -11.24 -26.41 29.44
N LEU A 147 -12.12 -25.44 29.73
CA LEU A 147 -11.91 -24.36 30.70
C LEU A 147 -12.62 -24.71 32.03
N PRO A 148 -11.91 -25.23 33.05
CA PRO A 148 -12.53 -25.65 34.30
C PRO A 148 -13.22 -24.49 35.01
N GLY A 149 -14.49 -24.64 35.40
CA GLY A 149 -15.20 -23.55 36.07
C GLY A 149 -15.48 -22.33 35.18
N ALA A 150 -15.59 -22.49 33.85
CA ALA A 150 -15.84 -21.37 32.91
C ALA A 150 -16.96 -20.42 33.33
N LYS A 151 -18.08 -20.94 33.87
CA LYS A 151 -19.18 -20.11 34.39
C LYS A 151 -18.76 -19.22 35.57
N ASN A 152 -17.93 -19.77 36.48
CA ASN A 152 -17.40 -19.03 37.62
C ASN A 152 -16.40 -17.96 37.15
N PHE A 153 -15.54 -18.29 36.19
CA PHE A 153 -14.64 -17.33 35.57
C PHE A 153 -15.40 -16.16 34.93
N VAL A 154 -16.43 -16.44 34.12
CA VAL A 154 -17.25 -15.39 33.49
C VAL A 154 -17.90 -14.49 34.56
N LYS A 155 -18.51 -15.09 35.60
CA LYS A 155 -19.13 -14.33 36.69
C LYS A 155 -18.11 -13.44 37.43
N ALA A 156 -16.94 -13.99 37.76
CA ALA A 156 -15.87 -13.26 38.42
C ALA A 156 -15.35 -12.13 37.53
N LEU A 157 -15.11 -12.38 36.24
CA LEU A 157 -14.64 -11.38 35.27
C LEU A 157 -15.62 -10.21 35.14
N LEU A 158 -16.91 -10.49 34.98
CA LEU A 158 -17.92 -9.42 34.88
C LEU A 158 -18.00 -8.60 36.18
N THR A 159 -17.86 -9.26 37.34
CA THR A 159 -17.86 -8.59 38.65
C THR A 159 -16.63 -7.68 38.81
N GLU A 160 -15.43 -8.18 38.51
CA GLU A 160 -14.19 -7.41 38.60
C GLU A 160 -14.14 -6.29 37.58
N ALA A 161 -14.63 -6.51 36.35
CA ALA A 161 -14.72 -5.47 35.33
C ALA A 161 -15.68 -4.35 35.75
N GLY A 162 -16.83 -4.70 36.35
CA GLY A 162 -17.77 -3.73 36.91
C GLY A 162 -17.15 -2.85 37.99
N LYS A 163 -16.31 -3.40 38.87
CA LYS A 163 -15.54 -2.62 39.87
C LYS A 163 -14.55 -1.64 39.24
N GLN A 164 -14.03 -1.97 38.06
CA GLN A 164 -13.14 -1.10 37.28
C GLN A 164 -13.91 -0.10 36.38
N GLY A 165 -15.25 -0.12 36.40
CA GLY A 165 -16.08 0.72 35.54
C GLY A 165 -16.09 0.28 34.06
N VAL A 166 -15.83 -0.99 33.77
CA VAL A 166 -15.78 -1.53 32.42
C VAL A 166 -16.97 -2.45 32.14
N ALA A 167 -17.70 -2.19 31.06
CA ALA A 167 -18.77 -3.05 30.57
C ALA A 167 -18.25 -4.02 29.49
N ILE A 168 -17.94 -5.26 29.89
CA ILE A 168 -17.59 -6.32 28.94
C ILE A 168 -18.86 -6.82 28.25
N THR A 169 -18.84 -6.85 26.92
CA THR A 169 -20.00 -7.25 26.11
C THR A 169 -19.86 -8.67 25.54
N THR A 170 -18.62 -9.11 25.31
CA THR A 170 -18.32 -10.42 24.70
C THR A 170 -17.12 -11.07 25.39
N ILE A 171 -17.24 -12.35 25.72
CA ILE A 171 -16.13 -13.19 26.22
C ILE A 171 -16.07 -14.45 25.36
N VAL A 172 -14.91 -14.71 24.77
CA VAL A 172 -14.65 -15.89 23.92
C VAL A 172 -13.45 -16.65 24.49
N GLN A 173 -13.55 -17.97 24.53
CA GLN A 173 -12.40 -18.83 24.69
C GLN A 173 -11.86 -19.16 23.29
N ASN A 174 -10.58 -18.93 23.07
CA ASN A 174 -9.87 -19.45 21.90
C ASN A 174 -8.91 -20.55 22.38
N VAL A 175 -8.77 -21.64 21.60
CA VAL A 175 -7.94 -22.78 21.99
C VAL A 175 -6.76 -22.89 21.03
N ASN A 176 -5.56 -22.84 21.59
CA ASN A 176 -4.30 -22.98 20.87
C ASN A 176 -3.40 -24.01 21.57
N ASP A 177 -3.50 -25.25 21.13
CA ASP A 177 -2.74 -26.41 21.61
C ASP A 177 -1.39 -26.57 20.90
N ARG A 178 -1.09 -25.71 19.91
CA ARG A 178 0.09 -25.81 19.06
C ARG A 178 1.34 -25.22 19.73
N LYS A 179 2.51 -25.72 19.32
CA LYS A 179 3.82 -25.11 19.59
C LYS A 179 4.16 -24.14 18.46
N THR A 180 3.66 -22.91 18.57
CA THR A 180 3.80 -21.87 17.53
C THR A 180 3.81 -20.48 18.17
N SER A 181 4.36 -19.50 17.46
CA SER A 181 4.30 -18.08 17.80
C SER A 181 2.95 -17.43 17.47
N VAL A 182 2.10 -18.12 16.68
CA VAL A 182 0.73 -17.66 16.39
C VAL A 182 -0.07 -17.70 17.69
N VAL A 183 -0.66 -16.55 18.06
CA VAL A 183 -1.37 -16.37 19.34
C VAL A 183 -2.70 -17.12 19.36
N LEU A 184 -3.52 -16.94 18.32
CA LEU A 184 -4.84 -17.55 18.23
C LEU A 184 -4.76 -18.92 17.56
N GLY A 185 -5.50 -19.90 18.09
CA GLY A 185 -5.78 -21.15 17.41
C GLY A 185 -7.07 -21.08 16.60
N ASP A 186 -7.49 -22.24 16.10
CA ASP A 186 -8.58 -22.35 15.12
C ASP A 186 -9.94 -22.66 15.75
N MET A 187 -9.98 -22.98 17.06
CA MET A 187 -11.21 -23.29 17.78
C MET A 187 -11.62 -22.13 18.69
N GLU A 188 -12.90 -21.75 18.61
CA GLU A 188 -13.49 -20.68 19.40
C GLU A 188 -14.77 -21.16 20.08
N LYS A 189 -14.98 -20.72 21.33
CA LYS A 189 -16.20 -20.97 22.09
C LYS A 189 -16.64 -19.68 22.76
N VAL A 190 -17.83 -19.20 22.39
CA VAL A 190 -18.45 -18.04 23.06
C VAL A 190 -18.83 -18.44 24.48
N LEU A 191 -18.29 -17.73 25.47
CA LEU A 191 -18.60 -17.91 26.88
C LEU A 191 -19.66 -16.92 27.37
N TYR A 192 -19.72 -15.73 26.76
CA TYR A 192 -20.66 -14.66 27.05
C TYR A 192 -20.80 -13.72 25.85
N GLY A 193 -22.00 -13.18 25.62
CA GLY A 193 -22.27 -12.23 24.54
C GLY A 193 -22.48 -12.88 23.17
N LYS A 194 -22.20 -12.11 22.10
CA LYS A 194 -22.51 -12.50 20.72
C LYS A 194 -21.36 -13.19 19.98
N GLY A 195 -20.17 -13.25 20.58
CA GLY A 195 -18.95 -13.75 19.94
C GLY A 195 -18.20 -12.72 19.08
N PHE A 196 -18.79 -11.55 18.87
CA PHE A 196 -18.15 -10.40 18.22
C PHE A 196 -18.50 -9.11 18.98
N ILE A 197 -17.82 -8.01 18.63
CA ILE A 197 -18.20 -6.64 19.03
C ILE A 197 -18.43 -5.79 17.80
N LEU A 198 -19.10 -4.66 17.96
CA LEU A 198 -19.26 -3.67 16.89
C LEU A 198 -18.32 -2.50 17.10
N ASP A 199 -17.82 -1.91 16.03
CA ASP A 199 -17.19 -0.59 16.03
C ASP A 199 -17.66 0.22 14.83
N THR A 200 -17.61 1.56 14.93
CA THR A 200 -17.92 2.43 13.78
C THR A 200 -16.63 3.06 13.29
N LEU A 201 -16.40 3.06 11.98
CA LEU A 201 -15.21 3.60 11.32
C LEU A 201 -15.62 4.18 9.97
N CYS A 202 -15.21 5.42 9.66
CA CYS A 202 -15.54 6.09 8.41
C CYS A 202 -17.05 6.06 8.09
N GLY A 203 -17.89 6.24 9.11
CA GLY A 203 -19.35 6.24 8.96
C GLY A 203 -20.02 4.88 8.75
N LYS A 204 -19.25 3.77 8.79
CA LYS A 204 -19.77 2.40 8.68
C LYS A 204 -19.54 1.62 9.97
N THR A 205 -20.46 0.72 10.31
CA THR A 205 -20.36 -0.15 11.49
C THR A 205 -19.90 -1.55 11.10
N TYR A 206 -18.84 -2.03 11.75
CA TYR A 206 -18.19 -3.31 11.46
C TYR A 206 -18.34 -4.27 12.64
N ALA A 207 -18.68 -5.53 12.35
CA ALA A 207 -18.57 -6.63 13.29
C ALA A 207 -17.14 -7.15 13.36
N LEU A 208 -16.60 -7.21 14.58
CA LEU A 208 -15.23 -7.62 14.87
C LEU A 208 -15.25 -8.95 15.62
N SER A 209 -14.92 -10.03 14.91
CA SER A 209 -14.67 -11.36 15.48
C SER A 209 -13.27 -11.43 16.15
N PRO A 210 -12.97 -12.47 16.95
CA PRO A 210 -11.66 -12.60 17.62
C PRO A 210 -10.47 -12.63 16.65
N ARG A 211 -10.65 -13.29 15.50
CA ARG A 211 -9.61 -13.50 14.48
C ARG A 211 -9.60 -12.48 13.35
N SER A 212 -10.66 -11.68 13.16
CA SER A 212 -10.70 -10.70 12.07
C SER A 212 -9.56 -9.71 12.16
N PHE A 213 -8.97 -9.33 11.02
CA PHE A 213 -8.08 -8.18 10.99
C PHE A 213 -8.90 -6.90 11.06
N TYR A 214 -8.46 -5.98 11.93
CA TYR A 214 -9.00 -4.64 12.06
C TYR A 214 -7.87 -3.74 12.52
N GLN A 215 -7.84 -2.53 11.98
CA GLN A 215 -6.77 -1.57 12.25
C GLN A 215 -6.79 -1.16 13.73
N ILE A 216 -5.59 -1.09 14.32
CA ILE A 216 -5.49 -0.96 15.79
C ILE A 216 -5.59 0.47 16.29
N ASN A 217 -5.42 1.47 15.42
CA ASN A 217 -5.47 2.89 15.75
C ASN A 217 -6.66 3.52 15.04
N HIS A 218 -7.80 3.62 15.73
CA HIS A 218 -9.05 4.09 15.14
C HIS A 218 -8.90 5.47 14.48
N THR A 219 -8.38 6.46 15.21
CA THR A 219 -8.21 7.84 14.74
C THR A 219 -7.39 7.93 13.46
N GLN A 220 -6.22 7.27 13.42
CA GLN A 220 -5.37 7.31 12.23
C GLN A 220 -5.90 6.43 11.09
N THR A 221 -6.73 5.43 11.39
CA THR A 221 -7.40 4.64 10.34
C THR A 221 -8.39 5.50 9.56
N GLU A 222 -9.16 6.36 10.23
CA GLU A 222 -10.07 7.28 9.53
C GLU A 222 -9.32 8.22 8.59
N VAL A 223 -8.16 8.73 9.03
CA VAL A 223 -7.27 9.53 8.18
C VAL A 223 -6.74 8.71 7.01
N LEU A 224 -6.23 7.50 7.26
CA LEU A 224 -5.64 6.62 6.24
C LEU A 224 -6.66 6.25 5.15
N TYR A 225 -7.85 5.80 5.56
CA TYR A 225 -8.90 5.39 4.64
C TYR A 225 -9.58 6.57 3.96
N GLY A 226 -9.75 7.70 4.66
CA GLY A 226 -10.18 8.95 4.04
C GLY A 226 -9.24 9.37 2.91
N LEU A 227 -7.93 9.39 3.16
CA LEU A 227 -6.93 9.69 2.13
C LEU A 227 -6.98 8.69 0.96
N ALA A 228 -7.17 7.40 1.24
CA ALA A 228 -7.28 6.39 0.19
C ALA A 228 -8.51 6.65 -0.70
N VAL A 229 -9.68 6.89 -0.10
CA VAL A 229 -10.92 7.17 -0.84
C VAL A 229 -10.84 8.50 -1.61
N ASP A 230 -10.26 9.53 -1.00
CA ASP A 230 -10.04 10.83 -1.65
C ASP A 230 -9.11 10.71 -2.86
N ALA A 231 -8.00 9.97 -2.71
CA ALA A 231 -7.05 9.68 -3.80
C ALA A 231 -7.68 8.87 -4.94
N ALA A 232 -8.69 8.05 -4.64
CA ALA A 232 -9.41 7.31 -5.68
C ALA A 232 -10.24 8.22 -6.59
N HIS A 233 -10.55 9.47 -6.19
CA HIS A 233 -11.33 10.45 -6.97
C HIS A 233 -12.66 9.87 -7.50
N LEU A 234 -13.41 9.18 -6.63
CA LEU A 234 -14.65 8.52 -7.01
C LEU A 234 -15.78 9.53 -7.27
N THR A 235 -16.58 9.28 -8.30
CA THR A 235 -17.66 10.18 -8.78
C THR A 235 -19.04 9.53 -8.78
N GLY A 236 -19.14 8.29 -8.28
CA GLY A 236 -20.34 7.45 -8.32
C GLY A 236 -20.47 6.61 -9.59
N LYS A 237 -19.50 6.68 -10.52
CA LYS A 237 -19.57 6.00 -11.83
C LYS A 237 -18.62 4.82 -11.93
N GLU A 238 -17.61 4.79 -11.07
CA GLU A 238 -16.51 3.84 -11.10
C GLU A 238 -16.89 2.47 -10.56
N VAL A 239 -16.35 1.43 -11.21
CA VAL A 239 -16.25 0.10 -10.62
C VAL A 239 -14.92 0.01 -9.87
N VAL A 240 -15.01 -0.24 -8.56
CA VAL A 240 -13.88 -0.35 -7.64
C VAL A 240 -13.61 -1.81 -7.35
N LEU A 241 -12.35 -2.23 -7.50
CA LEU A 241 -11.86 -3.50 -6.96
C LEU A 241 -11.07 -3.23 -5.68
N ASP A 242 -11.46 -3.84 -4.58
CA ASP A 242 -10.77 -3.85 -3.30
C ASP A 242 -10.03 -5.19 -3.15
N ALA A 243 -8.73 -5.19 -3.44
CA ALA A 243 -7.89 -6.37 -3.33
C ALA A 243 -7.30 -6.48 -1.92
N TYR A 244 -7.29 -7.70 -1.38
CA TYR A 244 -6.94 -7.96 0.03
C TYR A 244 -7.94 -7.30 1.00
N CYS A 245 -9.23 -7.34 0.64
CA CYS A 245 -10.24 -6.50 1.27
C CYS A 245 -10.49 -6.83 2.76
N GLY A 246 -10.01 -7.98 3.27
CA GLY A 246 -10.29 -8.42 4.64
C GLY A 246 -11.79 -8.43 4.92
N ILE A 247 -12.20 -7.74 5.98
CA ILE A 247 -13.63 -7.60 6.36
C ILE A 247 -14.36 -6.48 5.59
N GLY A 248 -13.75 -5.96 4.53
CA GLY A 248 -14.33 -4.97 3.61
C GLY A 248 -14.22 -3.52 4.07
N THR A 249 -13.27 -3.16 4.94
CA THR A 249 -13.20 -1.80 5.53
C THR A 249 -13.00 -0.70 4.50
N ILE A 250 -12.04 -0.84 3.59
CA ILE A 250 -11.76 0.16 2.54
C ILE A 250 -12.90 0.18 1.53
N GLY A 251 -13.25 -0.97 0.96
CA GLY A 251 -14.31 -1.10 -0.04
C GLY A 251 -15.67 -0.61 0.44
N LEU A 252 -16.09 -0.93 1.67
CA LEU A 252 -17.37 -0.44 2.21
C LEU A 252 -17.36 1.06 2.51
N THR A 253 -16.21 1.63 2.84
CA THR A 253 -16.05 3.09 2.97
C THR A 253 -16.16 3.77 1.60
N ALA A 254 -15.55 3.18 0.56
CA ALA A 254 -15.63 3.68 -0.80
C ALA A 254 -17.02 3.50 -1.46
N ALA A 255 -17.85 2.59 -0.94
CA ALA A 255 -19.11 2.17 -1.57
C ALA A 255 -20.12 3.31 -1.74
N ASP A 256 -20.11 4.32 -0.86
CA ASP A 256 -21.01 5.48 -0.94
C ASP A 256 -20.71 6.38 -2.14
N HIS A 257 -19.49 6.30 -2.68
CA HIS A 257 -19.00 7.12 -3.78
C HIS A 257 -18.72 6.33 -5.06
N ALA A 258 -18.98 5.01 -5.07
CA ALA A 258 -18.72 4.14 -6.21
C ALA A 258 -20.01 3.63 -6.85
N LYS A 259 -19.96 3.31 -8.15
CA LYS A 259 -21.07 2.60 -8.81
C LYS A 259 -21.20 1.19 -8.24
N GLN A 260 -20.07 0.51 -8.09
CA GLN A 260 -19.98 -0.85 -7.57
C GLN A 260 -18.63 -1.07 -6.92
N VAL A 261 -18.61 -1.85 -5.84
CA VAL A 261 -17.42 -2.35 -5.18
C VAL A 261 -17.36 -3.86 -5.29
N VAL A 262 -16.19 -4.38 -5.66
CA VAL A 262 -15.88 -5.80 -5.67
C VAL A 262 -14.71 -6.03 -4.73
N GLY A 263 -14.91 -6.75 -3.63
CA GLY A 263 -13.86 -7.13 -2.70
C GLY A 263 -13.37 -8.56 -2.96
N VAL A 264 -12.06 -8.76 -2.94
CA VAL A 264 -11.43 -10.08 -3.08
C VAL A 264 -10.48 -10.34 -1.92
N GLU A 265 -10.69 -11.46 -1.24
CA GLU A 265 -9.94 -11.86 -0.05
C GLU A 265 -9.77 -13.39 -0.05
N VAL A 266 -8.60 -13.89 0.33
CA VAL A 266 -8.32 -15.34 0.35
C VAL A 266 -8.95 -16.02 1.58
N ASN A 267 -9.06 -15.29 2.69
CA ASN A 267 -9.64 -15.76 3.93
C ASN A 267 -11.18 -15.75 3.88
N ARG A 268 -11.75 -16.97 3.85
CA ARG A 268 -13.21 -17.18 3.81
C ARG A 268 -13.96 -16.60 5.00
N GLU A 269 -13.38 -16.61 6.20
CA GLU A 269 -14.01 -16.03 7.39
C GLU A 269 -14.10 -14.51 7.27
N ALA A 270 -13.03 -13.86 6.78
CA ALA A 270 -13.05 -12.42 6.52
C ALA A 270 -14.06 -12.02 5.44
N VAL A 271 -14.21 -12.83 4.38
CA VAL A 271 -15.26 -12.61 3.36
C VAL A 271 -16.66 -12.75 3.95
N HIS A 272 -16.88 -13.74 4.83
CA HIS A 272 -18.16 -13.88 5.53
C HIS A 272 -18.47 -12.64 6.38
N ASP A 273 -17.47 -12.17 7.16
CA ASP A 273 -17.58 -10.94 7.93
C ASP A 273 -17.86 -9.72 7.04
N ALA A 274 -17.20 -9.61 5.87
CA ALA A 274 -17.41 -8.53 4.91
C ALA A 274 -18.84 -8.50 4.34
N ILE A 275 -19.39 -9.66 3.98
CA ILE A 275 -20.79 -9.79 3.54
C ILE A 275 -21.75 -9.39 4.67
N GLY A 276 -21.47 -9.83 5.89
CA GLY A 276 -22.22 -9.44 7.09
C GLY A 276 -22.20 -7.92 7.32
N ASN A 277 -21.02 -7.30 7.21
CA ASN A 277 -20.82 -5.86 7.33
C ASN A 277 -21.55 -5.09 6.23
N ALA A 278 -21.49 -5.53 4.97
CA ALA A 278 -22.21 -4.90 3.87
C ALA A 278 -23.72 -4.89 4.14
N LYS A 279 -24.28 -6.04 4.55
CA LYS A 279 -25.70 -6.16 4.91
C LYS A 279 -26.05 -5.28 6.10
N HIS A 280 -25.21 -5.25 7.13
CA HIS A 280 -25.43 -4.46 8.34
C HIS A 280 -25.47 -2.95 8.04
N ASN A 281 -24.63 -2.49 7.12
CA ASN A 281 -24.59 -1.09 6.68
C ASN A 281 -25.59 -0.76 5.56
N GLY A 282 -26.40 -1.71 5.12
CA GLY A 282 -27.35 -1.50 4.01
C GLY A 282 -26.68 -1.24 2.65
N VAL A 283 -25.39 -1.60 2.49
CA VAL A 283 -24.62 -1.40 1.26
C VAL A 283 -25.02 -2.47 0.25
N LYS A 284 -25.69 -2.05 -0.83
CA LYS A 284 -26.24 -2.96 -1.87
C LYS A 284 -25.36 -3.10 -3.11
N ASN A 285 -24.40 -2.19 -3.30
CA ASN A 285 -23.51 -2.13 -4.44
C ASN A 285 -22.13 -2.76 -4.18
N ALA A 286 -21.95 -3.51 -3.08
CA ALA A 286 -20.73 -4.22 -2.76
C ALA A 286 -20.90 -5.75 -2.88
N ARG A 287 -19.92 -6.44 -3.47
CA ARG A 287 -19.86 -7.91 -3.56
C ARG A 287 -18.49 -8.39 -3.12
N PHE A 288 -18.43 -9.51 -2.39
CA PHE A 288 -17.18 -10.05 -1.85
C PHE A 288 -16.97 -11.49 -2.30
N PHE A 289 -15.73 -11.82 -2.67
CA PHE A 289 -15.34 -13.13 -3.20
C PHE A 289 -14.17 -13.71 -2.41
N ALA A 290 -14.34 -14.98 -2.01
CA ALA A 290 -13.27 -15.76 -1.39
C ALA A 290 -12.36 -16.36 -2.46
N ALA A 291 -11.32 -15.63 -2.85
CA ALA A 291 -10.42 -16.01 -3.94
C ALA A 291 -9.02 -15.42 -3.75
N ASP A 292 -8.04 -16.02 -4.44
CA ASP A 292 -6.75 -15.38 -4.64
C ASP A 292 -6.91 -14.18 -5.58
N ALA A 293 -6.47 -13.00 -5.13
CA ALA A 293 -6.68 -11.75 -5.86
C ALA A 293 -5.95 -11.72 -7.21
N THR A 294 -4.77 -12.36 -7.30
CA THR A 294 -4.02 -12.48 -8.57
C THR A 294 -4.83 -13.26 -9.60
N ARG A 295 -5.30 -14.45 -9.20
CA ARG A 295 -6.10 -15.32 -10.06
C ARG A 295 -7.41 -14.65 -10.46
N TRP A 296 -8.11 -14.04 -9.49
CA TRP A 296 -9.40 -13.39 -9.74
C TRP A 296 -9.27 -12.25 -10.76
N ILE A 297 -8.27 -11.38 -10.61
CA ILE A 297 -8.01 -10.29 -11.57
C ILE A 297 -7.70 -10.85 -12.97
N GLY A 298 -6.91 -11.92 -13.04
CA GLY A 298 -6.58 -12.58 -14.30
C GLY A 298 -7.82 -13.15 -15.02
N GLU A 299 -8.68 -13.85 -14.29
CA GLU A 299 -9.94 -14.42 -14.81
C GLU A 299 -10.93 -13.31 -15.22
N ALA A 300 -11.10 -12.28 -14.38
CA ALA A 300 -11.97 -11.13 -14.67
C ALA A 300 -11.49 -10.37 -15.91
N ALA A 301 -10.18 -10.09 -16.02
CA ALA A 301 -9.61 -9.44 -17.19
C ALA A 301 -9.77 -10.28 -18.48
N ALA A 302 -9.63 -11.60 -18.38
CA ALA A 302 -9.86 -12.52 -19.51
C ALA A 302 -11.33 -12.58 -19.94
N ALA A 303 -12.27 -12.45 -18.99
CA ALA A 303 -13.70 -12.34 -19.24
C ALA A 303 -14.12 -10.96 -19.80
N GLY A 304 -13.19 -10.01 -19.94
CA GLY A 304 -13.47 -8.66 -20.41
C GLY A 304 -14.03 -7.72 -19.34
N GLU A 305 -14.06 -8.14 -18.07
CA GLU A 305 -14.39 -7.27 -16.95
C GLU A 305 -13.26 -6.28 -16.68
N ARG A 306 -13.62 -5.06 -16.27
CA ARG A 306 -12.67 -3.99 -15.97
C ARG A 306 -13.05 -3.27 -14.69
N ALA A 307 -12.06 -3.00 -13.85
CA ALA A 307 -12.16 -2.04 -12.76
C ALA A 307 -11.63 -0.67 -13.24
N ASP A 308 -12.29 0.42 -12.84
CA ASP A 308 -11.80 1.77 -13.06
C ASP A 308 -10.71 2.15 -12.04
N VAL A 309 -10.85 1.64 -10.81
CA VAL A 309 -9.96 1.88 -9.68
C VAL A 309 -9.69 0.57 -8.95
N ILE A 310 -8.44 0.34 -8.57
CA ILE A 310 -8.05 -0.76 -7.68
C ILE A 310 -7.52 -0.17 -6.37
N PHE A 311 -8.13 -0.52 -5.24
CA PHE A 311 -7.51 -0.42 -3.92
C PHE A 311 -6.69 -1.67 -3.66
N MET A 312 -5.50 -1.50 -3.09
CA MET A 312 -4.68 -2.61 -2.62
C MET A 312 -4.04 -2.28 -1.28
N ASP A 313 -4.28 -3.14 -0.29
CA ASP A 313 -3.68 -3.10 1.06
C ASP A 313 -3.00 -4.45 1.35
N PRO A 314 -1.88 -4.75 0.68
CA PRO A 314 -1.23 -6.05 0.80
C PRO A 314 -0.54 -6.24 2.16
N PRO A 315 -0.16 -7.48 2.52
CA PRO A 315 0.63 -7.72 3.73
C PRO A 315 1.98 -7.01 3.70
N ARG A 316 2.70 -7.03 4.82
CA ARG A 316 4.00 -6.35 5.01
C ARG A 316 5.08 -6.70 3.98
N GLU A 317 4.98 -7.87 3.35
CA GLU A 317 5.86 -8.34 2.28
C GLU A 317 5.64 -7.61 0.93
N GLY A 318 4.58 -6.80 0.85
CA GLY A 318 4.10 -6.13 -0.36
C GLY A 318 3.31 -7.06 -1.27
N SER A 319 3.09 -6.62 -2.50
CA SER A 319 2.42 -7.41 -3.53
C SER A 319 3.39 -8.33 -4.26
N THR A 320 2.86 -9.42 -4.80
CA THR A 320 3.66 -10.31 -5.66
C THR A 320 3.82 -9.70 -7.06
N PRO A 321 4.93 -9.99 -7.77
CA PRO A 321 5.09 -9.56 -9.16
C PRO A 321 3.94 -10.03 -10.07
N GLN A 322 3.40 -11.21 -9.82
CA GLN A 322 2.27 -11.79 -10.57
C GLN A 322 0.98 -11.00 -10.35
N PHE A 323 0.73 -10.54 -9.12
CA PHE A 323 -0.39 -9.65 -8.81
C PHE A 323 -0.25 -8.31 -9.57
N ILE A 324 0.93 -7.70 -9.52
CA ILE A 324 1.22 -6.43 -10.21
C ILE A 324 1.04 -6.57 -11.73
N GLU A 325 1.48 -7.70 -12.32
CA GLU A 325 1.23 -7.99 -13.73
C GLU A 325 -0.27 -8.06 -14.06
N SER A 326 -1.04 -8.68 -13.18
CA SER A 326 -2.49 -8.83 -13.36
C SER A 326 -3.19 -7.47 -13.26
N VAL A 327 -2.80 -6.62 -12.31
CA VAL A 327 -3.24 -5.22 -12.21
C VAL A 327 -2.92 -4.45 -13.49
N ALA A 328 -1.67 -4.53 -13.97
CA ALA A 328 -1.24 -3.86 -15.19
C ALA A 328 -2.01 -4.32 -16.43
N ARG A 329 -2.37 -5.61 -16.51
CA ARG A 329 -3.17 -6.19 -17.59
C ARG A 329 -4.63 -5.71 -17.56
N MET A 330 -5.24 -5.66 -16.38
CA MET A 330 -6.58 -5.10 -16.20
C MET A 330 -6.61 -3.61 -16.57
N ALA A 331 -5.46 -2.93 -16.38
CA ALA A 331 -5.22 -1.53 -16.73
C ALA A 331 -6.27 -0.57 -16.14
N PRO A 332 -6.56 -0.60 -14.83
CA PRO A 332 -7.40 0.40 -14.20
C PRO A 332 -6.81 1.80 -14.40
N LYS A 333 -7.67 2.81 -14.48
CA LYS A 333 -7.25 4.21 -14.65
C LYS A 333 -6.45 4.69 -13.44
N ARG A 334 -6.79 4.19 -12.25
CA ARG A 334 -6.18 4.56 -10.98
C ARG A 334 -5.89 3.33 -10.13
N VAL A 335 -4.78 3.35 -9.41
CA VAL A 335 -4.46 2.38 -8.37
C VAL A 335 -4.18 3.17 -7.10
N VAL A 336 -4.87 2.83 -6.01
CA VAL A 336 -4.60 3.37 -4.68
C VAL A 336 -3.96 2.26 -3.86
N TYR A 337 -2.68 2.45 -3.55
CA TYR A 337 -1.87 1.50 -2.80
C TYR A 337 -1.74 1.99 -1.36
N VAL A 338 -2.28 1.23 -0.40
CA VAL A 338 -2.04 1.41 1.04
C VAL A 338 -0.94 0.44 1.48
N SER A 339 0.12 0.93 2.13
CA SER A 339 1.25 0.09 2.52
C SER A 339 1.78 0.40 3.91
N CYS A 340 1.95 -0.64 4.72
CA CYS A 340 2.59 -0.59 6.03
C CYS A 340 4.13 -0.63 6.00
N ASN A 341 4.72 -0.69 4.80
CA ASN A 341 6.16 -0.82 4.62
C ASN A 341 6.64 -0.02 3.39
N PRO A 342 7.34 1.10 3.58
CA PRO A 342 7.80 1.94 2.47
C PRO A 342 8.89 1.26 1.62
N VAL A 343 9.59 0.25 2.15
CA VAL A 343 10.64 -0.47 1.40
C VAL A 343 10.04 -1.39 0.34
N THR A 344 9.05 -2.21 0.74
CA THR A 344 8.35 -3.09 -0.22
C THR A 344 7.45 -2.29 -1.15
N LEU A 345 6.86 -1.17 -0.67
CA LEU A 345 6.17 -0.22 -1.54
C LEU A 345 7.11 0.31 -2.63
N ALA A 346 8.32 0.75 -2.31
CA ALA A 346 9.28 1.24 -3.30
C ALA A 346 9.62 0.18 -4.38
N ARG A 347 9.71 -1.10 -4.00
CA ARG A 347 9.89 -2.22 -4.94
C ARG A 347 8.68 -2.36 -5.87
N ASP A 348 7.48 -2.28 -5.32
CA ASP A 348 6.24 -2.51 -6.07
C ASP A 348 5.91 -1.32 -6.99
N LEU A 349 6.20 -0.10 -6.56
CA LEU A 349 6.11 1.10 -7.39
C LEU A 349 7.04 1.04 -8.59
N GLU A 350 8.27 0.54 -8.43
CA GLU A 350 9.20 0.32 -9.56
C GLU A 350 8.61 -0.60 -10.63
N LEU A 351 7.90 -1.66 -10.22
CA LEU A 351 7.26 -2.57 -11.16
C LEU A 351 6.05 -1.91 -11.83
N LEU A 352 5.20 -1.21 -11.07
CA LEU A 352 4.03 -0.50 -11.60
C LEU A 352 4.43 0.60 -12.59
N THR A 353 5.49 1.37 -12.30
CA THR A 353 5.95 2.44 -13.19
C THR A 353 6.49 1.91 -14.50
N ARG A 354 7.27 0.82 -14.47
CA ARG A 354 7.69 0.09 -15.69
C ARG A 354 6.52 -0.44 -16.51
N LYS A 355 5.37 -0.68 -15.87
CA LYS A 355 4.12 -1.10 -16.52
C LYS A 355 3.25 0.08 -16.95
N GLY A 356 3.81 1.30 -16.99
CA GLY A 356 3.17 2.49 -17.51
C GLY A 356 2.14 3.10 -16.54
N TYR A 357 2.40 3.03 -15.25
CA TYR A 357 1.75 3.86 -14.24
C TYR A 357 2.67 5.02 -13.85
N LYS A 358 2.07 6.12 -13.41
CA LYS A 358 2.78 7.25 -12.82
C LYS A 358 2.30 7.41 -11.39
N VAL A 359 3.24 7.61 -10.46
CA VAL A 359 2.91 7.97 -9.08
C VAL A 359 2.53 9.45 -9.06
N GLU A 360 1.29 9.73 -8.70
CA GLU A 360 0.77 11.10 -8.60
C GLU A 360 0.99 11.68 -7.21
N SER A 361 0.91 10.87 -6.16
CA SER A 361 1.17 11.30 -4.79
C SER A 361 1.51 10.12 -3.88
N SER A 362 2.26 10.40 -2.82
CA SER A 362 2.51 9.47 -1.71
C SER A 362 2.34 10.22 -0.38
N THR A 363 1.33 9.86 0.40
CA THR A 363 1.04 10.51 1.69
C THR A 363 1.34 9.54 2.84
N PRO A 364 2.39 9.79 3.63
CA PRO A 364 2.65 9.01 4.82
C PRO A 364 1.65 9.36 5.94
N VAL A 365 1.29 8.36 6.74
CA VAL A 365 0.39 8.47 7.89
C VAL A 365 1.08 7.80 9.08
N ASP A 366 1.16 8.52 10.19
CA ASP A 366 1.71 7.97 11.43
C ASP A 366 0.65 7.10 12.14
N MET A 367 0.44 5.90 11.61
CA MET A 367 -0.53 4.94 12.16
C MET A 367 -0.10 4.40 13.53
N PHE A 368 1.21 4.39 13.79
CA PHE A 368 1.80 3.84 15.00
C PHE A 368 2.79 4.84 15.65
N PRO A 369 2.28 5.90 16.31
CA PRO A 369 3.11 6.82 17.07
C PRO A 369 4.03 6.08 18.05
N HIS A 370 5.23 6.64 18.27
CA HIS A 370 6.31 6.08 19.10
C HIS A 370 6.96 4.79 18.59
N SER A 371 6.59 4.31 17.40
CA SER A 371 7.25 3.21 16.70
C SER A 371 7.87 3.67 15.38
N GLU A 372 8.70 2.84 14.76
CA GLU A 372 9.31 3.11 13.45
C GLU A 372 8.38 2.82 12.27
N HIS A 373 7.19 2.25 12.51
CA HIS A 373 6.25 1.89 11.46
C HIS A 373 5.63 3.14 10.81
N ILE A 374 5.44 3.07 9.50
CA ILE A 374 4.88 4.13 8.66
C ILE A 374 3.90 3.47 7.70
N GLU A 375 2.65 3.93 7.72
CA GLU A 375 1.68 3.63 6.67
C GLU A 375 1.80 4.69 5.59
N THR A 376 1.60 4.31 4.32
CA THR A 376 1.63 5.24 3.20
C THR A 376 0.48 4.95 2.24
N VAL A 377 -0.27 5.97 1.86
CA VAL A 377 -1.23 5.93 0.75
C VAL A 377 -0.55 6.48 -0.49
N CYS A 378 -0.54 5.70 -1.57
CA CYS A 378 0.05 6.10 -2.85
C CYS A 378 -1.01 6.05 -3.94
N LEU A 379 -1.16 7.17 -4.67
CA LEU A 379 -1.99 7.25 -5.86
C LEU A 379 -1.13 7.03 -7.09
N LEU A 380 -1.54 6.07 -7.92
CA LEU A 380 -0.99 5.89 -9.25
C LEU A 380 -2.06 6.10 -10.32
N SER A 381 -1.69 6.80 -11.39
CA SER A 381 -2.51 6.96 -12.59
C SER A 381 -1.94 6.12 -13.73
N LYS A 382 -2.81 5.55 -14.56
CA LYS A 382 -2.37 4.89 -15.79
C LYS A 382 -1.95 5.97 -16.79
N LEU A 383 -0.72 5.89 -17.28
CA LEU A 383 -0.28 6.76 -18.36
C LEU A 383 -1.07 6.41 -19.62
N ASN A 384 -1.69 7.42 -20.24
CA ASN A 384 -2.33 7.26 -21.53
C ASN A 384 -1.25 6.94 -22.56
N ALA A 385 -1.20 5.70 -23.05
CA ALA A 385 -0.32 5.29 -24.16
C ALA A 385 -0.68 5.96 -25.51
N LYS A 386 -1.53 7.01 -25.50
CA LYS A 386 -2.00 7.78 -26.66
C LYS A 386 -1.59 9.26 -26.62
N GLN A 387 -0.61 9.66 -25.80
CA GLN A 387 0.15 10.84 -26.18
C GLN A 387 1.15 10.40 -27.25
N HIS A 388 0.75 10.57 -28.51
CA HIS A 388 1.74 10.82 -29.55
C HIS A 388 2.52 12.04 -29.09
N ILE A 389 3.74 11.84 -28.61
CA ILE A 389 4.71 12.91 -28.62
C ILE A 389 5.11 13.02 -30.09
N GLU A 390 4.56 14.00 -30.80
CA GLU A 390 5.21 14.47 -32.01
C GLU A 390 6.55 15.05 -31.58
N VAL A 391 7.57 14.21 -31.60
CA VAL A 391 8.94 14.67 -31.63
C VAL A 391 9.20 14.98 -33.09
N ASP A 392 9.24 16.27 -33.44
CA ASP A 392 9.88 16.70 -34.68
C ASP A 392 11.37 16.40 -34.54
N ILE A 393 11.75 15.19 -34.91
CA ILE A 393 13.14 14.83 -35.10
C ILE A 393 13.54 15.45 -36.42
N HIS A 394 14.15 16.64 -36.39
CA HIS A 394 14.93 17.10 -37.53
C HIS A 394 16.01 16.03 -37.78
N MET A 395 15.98 15.41 -38.96
CA MET A 395 16.91 14.34 -39.38
C MET A 395 18.39 14.74 -39.33
N ASP A 396 18.69 15.99 -38.99
CA ASP A 396 20.01 16.57 -38.87
C ASP A 396 20.75 16.08 -37.61
N GLU A 397 20.05 15.51 -36.62
CA GLU A 397 20.65 15.03 -35.35
C GLU A 397 20.89 13.51 -35.28
N LEU A 398 20.61 12.76 -36.34
CA LEU A 398 20.81 11.31 -36.42
C LEU A 398 21.67 10.91 -37.61
N ASP A 399 22.90 11.45 -37.67
CA ASP A 399 23.96 10.88 -38.50
C ASP A 399 25.23 10.68 -37.67
N LEU A 400 25.20 9.67 -36.81
CA LEU A 400 26.38 9.08 -36.21
C LEU A 400 26.99 8.07 -37.20
N THR A 401 27.63 8.56 -38.26
CA THR A 401 28.78 7.87 -38.90
C THR A 401 29.63 8.84 -39.72
N ASP A 402 30.93 8.82 -39.43
CA ASP A 402 32.07 9.33 -40.19
C ASP A 402 32.32 10.84 -40.25
N ALA A 403 33.15 11.25 -39.29
CA ALA A 403 33.96 12.46 -39.32
C ALA A 403 34.90 12.49 -40.55
N GLU A 404 34.41 13.00 -41.67
CA GLU A 404 35.21 13.66 -42.69
C GLU A 404 34.49 14.93 -43.16
N LYS A 405 35.17 16.07 -43.08
CA LYS A 405 34.69 17.43 -43.37
C LYS A 405 33.98 17.53 -44.73
N LYS A 406 32.67 17.30 -44.78
CA LYS A 406 31.83 17.53 -45.96
C LYS A 406 30.73 18.49 -45.58
N ALA A 407 30.62 19.59 -46.33
CA ALA A 407 29.56 20.56 -46.13
C ALA A 407 28.19 19.94 -46.39
N THR A 408 27.28 20.22 -45.48
CA THR A 408 25.86 19.86 -45.56
C THR A 408 25.20 20.57 -46.75
N TYR A 409 24.04 20.07 -47.17
CA TYR A 409 23.26 20.70 -48.23
C TYR A 409 22.80 22.11 -47.85
N SER A 410 22.62 22.40 -46.56
CA SER A 410 22.26 23.72 -46.06
C SER A 410 23.41 24.71 -46.20
N GLU A 411 24.62 24.33 -45.82
CA GLU A 411 25.84 25.15 -45.96
C GLU A 411 26.14 25.48 -47.43
N ILE A 412 25.95 24.52 -48.35
CA ILE A 412 26.11 24.76 -49.79
C ILE A 412 25.07 25.77 -50.31
N LYS A 413 23.81 25.69 -49.85
CA LYS A 413 22.76 26.63 -50.25
C LYS A 413 23.05 28.04 -49.74
N GLU A 414 23.48 28.15 -48.49
CA GLU A 414 23.81 29.41 -47.85
C GLU A 414 25.00 30.07 -48.55
N TYR A 415 26.08 29.31 -48.80
CA TYR A 415 27.23 29.80 -49.55
C TYR A 415 26.85 30.32 -50.94
N VAL A 416 26.08 29.54 -51.70
CA VAL A 416 25.63 29.95 -53.05
C VAL A 416 24.75 31.20 -52.99
N LEU A 417 23.86 31.28 -52.00
CA LEU A 417 22.99 32.45 -51.82
C LEU A 417 23.80 33.70 -51.45
N GLU A 418 24.76 33.60 -50.55
CA GLU A 418 25.59 34.72 -50.12
C GLU A 418 26.53 35.22 -51.22
N HIS A 419 27.13 34.31 -51.99
CA HIS A 419 28.18 34.66 -52.96
C HIS A 419 27.65 34.98 -54.35
N THR A 420 26.47 34.48 -54.72
CA THR A 420 25.89 34.68 -56.06
C THR A 420 24.48 35.26 -56.06
N GLY A 421 23.81 35.33 -54.89
CA GLY A 421 22.40 35.75 -54.80
C GLY A 421 21.41 34.71 -55.32
N LEU A 422 21.87 33.56 -55.80
CA LEU A 422 21.02 32.53 -56.41
C LEU A 422 20.48 31.55 -55.37
N LYS A 423 19.17 31.26 -55.45
CA LYS A 423 18.56 30.16 -54.67
C LYS A 423 18.68 28.84 -55.43
N VAL A 424 19.30 27.85 -54.81
CA VAL A 424 19.48 26.50 -55.36
C VAL A 424 18.71 25.45 -54.54
N SER A 425 18.15 24.46 -55.22
CA SER A 425 17.40 23.37 -54.59
C SER A 425 18.33 22.21 -54.21
N SER A 426 17.91 21.37 -53.26
CA SER A 426 18.67 20.15 -52.92
C SER A 426 18.82 19.22 -54.13
N LEU A 427 17.82 19.18 -55.03
CA LEU A 427 17.87 18.39 -56.25
C LEU A 427 19.02 18.82 -57.17
N TYR A 428 19.26 20.14 -57.34
CA TYR A 428 20.35 20.64 -58.17
C TYR A 428 21.71 20.38 -57.55
N ILE A 429 21.85 20.47 -56.22
CA ILE A 429 23.09 20.13 -55.53
C ILE A 429 23.42 18.65 -55.73
N ALA A 430 22.44 17.76 -55.61
CA ALA A 430 22.61 16.33 -55.84
C ALA A 430 23.03 16.02 -57.30
N GLN A 431 22.37 16.64 -58.29
CA GLN A 431 22.72 16.48 -59.71
C GLN A 431 24.16 16.92 -60.00
N VAL A 432 24.62 18.02 -59.38
CA VAL A 432 25.99 18.54 -59.57
C VAL A 432 27.03 17.70 -58.84
N LYS A 433 26.75 17.24 -57.60
CA LYS A 433 27.60 16.28 -56.87
C LYS A 433 27.81 14.99 -57.67
N GLN A 434 26.73 14.46 -58.27
CA GLN A 434 26.80 13.29 -59.14
C GLN A 434 27.64 13.55 -60.40
N LYS A 435 27.49 14.71 -61.05
CA LYS A 435 28.35 15.12 -62.20
C LYS A 435 29.82 15.24 -61.81
N CYS A 436 30.13 15.56 -60.57
CA CYS A 436 31.50 15.70 -60.05
C CYS A 436 32.06 14.42 -59.43
N GLY A 437 31.37 13.28 -59.53
CA GLY A 437 31.87 11.99 -59.03
C GLY A 437 31.74 11.78 -57.52
N ILE A 438 31.04 12.68 -56.81
CA ILE A 438 30.69 12.47 -55.40
C ILE A 438 29.46 11.57 -55.34
N ILE A 439 29.67 10.28 -55.02
CA ILE A 439 28.60 9.28 -54.94
C ILE A 439 27.99 9.31 -53.53
N GLU A 440 26.78 9.87 -53.40
CA GLU A 440 25.93 9.68 -52.22
C GLU A 440 25.08 8.40 -52.40
N ARG A 441 24.80 7.66 -51.31
CA ARG A 441 23.97 6.43 -51.32
C ARG A 441 22.62 6.68 -52.02
N GLU A 442 22.04 5.63 -52.62
CA GLU A 442 20.88 5.69 -53.53
C GLU A 442 19.89 6.83 -53.23
N ASN A 443 19.84 7.78 -54.17
CA ASN A 443 19.05 9.02 -54.18
C ASN A 443 17.68 8.93 -53.48
N TYR A 444 17.48 9.74 -52.43
CA TYR A 444 16.17 10.07 -51.84
C TYR A 444 15.22 10.82 -52.81
N ASN A 445 15.71 11.22 -53.98
CA ASN A 445 14.95 11.94 -55.01
C ASN A 445 14.75 11.11 -56.30
N LYS A 446 14.45 9.81 -56.20
CA LYS A 446 13.86 9.09 -57.34
C LYS A 446 12.45 9.66 -57.60
N PRO A 447 12.06 9.93 -58.86
CA PRO A 447 10.71 10.40 -59.15
C PRO A 447 9.69 9.34 -58.71
N LYS A 448 8.52 9.77 -58.19
CA LYS A 448 7.47 8.85 -57.73
C LYS A 448 6.80 8.05 -58.86
N SER A 449 7.12 8.32 -60.12
CA SER A 449 6.66 7.60 -61.32
C SER A 449 7.74 7.60 -62.40
N ASP A 450 7.84 6.53 -63.20
CA ASP A 450 8.86 6.34 -64.23
C ASP A 450 8.83 7.39 -65.37
N ASP A 451 7.69 8.07 -65.60
CA ASP A 451 7.51 9.08 -66.66
C ASP A 451 7.73 10.55 -66.22
N ALA A 452 8.17 10.82 -64.99
CA ALA A 452 8.34 12.19 -64.52
C ALA A 452 9.68 12.80 -64.97
N LYS A 453 9.63 13.78 -65.89
CA LYS A 453 10.79 14.58 -66.29
C LYS A 453 11.33 15.40 -65.13
N GLN A 454 12.51 15.05 -64.60
CA GLN A 454 13.18 15.86 -63.58
C GLN A 454 13.77 17.14 -64.23
N PRO A 455 13.56 18.32 -63.61
CA PRO A 455 14.18 19.54 -64.10
C PRO A 455 15.71 19.44 -63.98
N GLN A 456 16.40 19.79 -65.07
CA GLN A 456 17.86 19.86 -65.11
C GLN A 456 18.35 21.16 -64.48
N CYS A 457 19.42 21.09 -63.70
CA CYS A 457 20.06 22.26 -63.11
C CYS A 457 20.46 23.28 -64.21
N PRO A 458 19.97 24.53 -64.15
CA PRO A 458 20.40 25.60 -65.04
C PRO A 458 21.93 25.85 -64.97
N PRO A 459 22.59 26.23 -66.08
CA PRO A 459 24.06 26.33 -66.14
C PRO A 459 24.67 27.33 -65.15
N ASP A 460 23.98 28.42 -64.88
CA ASP A 460 24.33 29.46 -63.89
C ASP A 460 24.34 28.90 -62.47
N LYS A 461 23.32 28.10 -62.12
CA LYS A 461 23.22 27.43 -60.80
C LYS A 461 24.21 26.29 -60.67
N GLU A 462 24.48 25.54 -61.74
CA GLU A 462 25.50 24.50 -61.73
C GLU A 462 26.91 25.07 -61.47
N LYS A 463 27.24 26.21 -62.07
CA LYS A 463 28.53 26.88 -61.84
C LYS A 463 28.67 27.32 -60.38
N ALA A 464 27.65 27.96 -59.83
CA ALA A 464 27.65 28.42 -58.43
C ALA A 464 27.79 27.25 -57.43
N ILE A 465 27.08 26.14 -57.68
CA ILE A 465 27.20 24.93 -56.84
C ILE A 465 28.60 24.32 -56.94
N LYS A 466 29.21 24.27 -58.13
CA LYS A 466 30.59 23.78 -58.29
C LYS A 466 31.61 24.64 -57.54
N GLU A 467 31.44 25.96 -57.52
CA GLU A 467 32.29 26.86 -56.74
C GLU A 467 32.14 26.62 -55.24
N ALA A 468 30.91 26.42 -54.76
CA ALA A 468 30.65 26.04 -53.37
C ALA A 468 31.32 24.69 -53.00
N LEU A 469 31.19 23.67 -53.84
CA LEU A 469 31.80 22.37 -53.61
C LEU A 469 33.34 22.46 -53.55
N LYS A 470 33.98 23.29 -54.39
CA LYS A 470 35.42 23.57 -54.30
C LYS A 470 35.79 24.29 -53.01
N HIS A 471 35.00 25.27 -52.60
CA HIS A 471 35.23 26.02 -51.36
C HIS A 471 35.25 25.11 -50.14
N PHE A 472 34.32 24.14 -50.09
CA PHE A 472 34.24 23.15 -49.02
C PHE A 472 35.17 21.94 -49.19
N GLY A 473 36.07 21.96 -50.20
CA GLY A 473 37.05 20.89 -50.43
C GLY A 473 36.43 19.55 -50.84
N MET A 474 35.23 19.57 -51.41
CA MET A 474 34.49 18.37 -51.80
C MET A 474 34.81 17.87 -53.21
N ILE A 475 35.33 18.73 -54.10
CA ILE A 475 35.73 18.41 -55.48
C ILE A 475 37.05 19.05 -55.88
#